data_AF-A0A238J8H7-F1
#
_entry.id   AF-A0A238J8H7-F1
#
_cell.length_a   1.000
_cell.length_b   1.000
_cell.length_c   1.000
_cell.angle_alpha   90.00
_cell.angle_beta   90.00
_cell.angle_gamma   90.00
#
_symmetry.space_group_name_H-M   'P 1'
#
loop_
_entity.id
_entity.type
_entity.pdbx_description
1 polymer ?
#
loop_
_entity_poly.entity_id
_entity_poly.type
_entity_poly.pdbx_seq_one_letter_code
_entity_poly.pdbx_strand_id
1 'polypeptide(L)'
;MRLNSSHSFQQLLDLVPPVGQSPNWAALWGLWPELDVLDTCPQDPMHHGEGDVGTHTRMVVEALLTLPGWQTLNPGRRALLFWTAMLHDIGKPATTRHEAGRITSRGHSRVGAAIARQLLGRARVPFQWREELCALIRSHQLPFWLLDRPDPPRLAIETSLTCRADLLCLHAQADALGRICADQAAILDNTALSLAQFEELGCADQPFDFASDGARIEYLNREGRDPTYTPHEQFGSDVVLMSGLPGAGKDTWIARNLPDLPMISLDEIRGEMGVPATANQGPVAQEGMARARVFLRKGQGFVWNATNVTRQQRARLLNLFHSYGARTRIVYIEPDWQEVFMQNRQRKEAVPETVIHALLRKLEPPDLREAHQVTFVVPKTSETG
;
A
#
# COMPACT_ATOMS: atom_id res chain seq x y z
N MET A 1 -7.21 9.61 -20.91
CA MET A 1 -8.06 8.82 -20.00
C MET A 1 -9.23 9.71 -19.61
N ARG A 2 -10.46 9.42 -20.07
CA ARG A 2 -11.63 10.27 -19.81
C ARG A 2 -11.97 10.22 -18.32
N LEU A 3 -12.10 11.39 -17.69
CA LEU A 3 -12.35 11.57 -16.25
C LEU A 3 -13.82 11.38 -15.81
N ASN A 4 -14.69 10.78 -16.65
CA ASN A 4 -16.14 10.94 -16.53
C ASN A 4 -16.95 9.75 -15.99
N SER A 5 -16.33 8.71 -15.46
CA SER A 5 -17.06 7.64 -14.74
C SER A 5 -16.45 7.43 -13.35
N SER A 6 -16.66 8.38 -12.44
CA SER A 6 -16.36 8.14 -11.03
C SER A 6 -17.53 7.38 -10.41
N HIS A 7 -17.44 6.06 -10.38
CA HIS A 7 -18.30 5.23 -9.54
C HIS A 7 -18.09 5.62 -8.08
N SER A 8 -19.13 5.67 -7.26
CA SER A 8 -19.02 5.98 -5.84
C SER A 8 -18.67 4.73 -5.04
N PHE A 9 -18.13 4.91 -3.83
CA PHE A 9 -17.92 3.80 -2.90
C PHE A 9 -19.21 3.00 -2.64
N GLN A 10 -20.35 3.69 -2.48
CA GLN A 10 -21.64 3.02 -2.30
C GLN A 10 -22.01 2.12 -3.48
N GLN A 11 -21.80 2.57 -4.72
CA GLN A 11 -22.03 1.74 -5.90
C GLN A 11 -21.16 0.48 -5.90
N LEU A 12 -19.91 0.58 -5.43
CA LEU A 12 -19.04 -0.59 -5.30
C LEU A 12 -19.55 -1.57 -4.23
N LEU A 13 -20.12 -1.08 -3.14
CA LEU A 13 -20.74 -1.92 -2.09
C LEU A 13 -22.01 -2.61 -2.61
N ASP A 14 -22.86 -1.88 -3.33
CA ASP A 14 -24.13 -2.38 -3.87
C ASP A 14 -23.94 -3.48 -4.93
N LEU A 15 -22.76 -3.53 -5.56
CA LEU A 15 -22.40 -4.55 -6.55
C LEU A 15 -21.88 -5.86 -5.94
N VAL A 16 -21.63 -5.88 -4.63
CA VAL A 16 -21.23 -7.11 -3.93
C VAL A 16 -22.47 -7.99 -3.78
N PRO A 17 -22.46 -9.23 -4.32
CA PRO A 17 -23.63 -10.09 -4.23
C PRO A 17 -23.91 -10.48 -2.77
N PRO A 18 -25.20 -10.56 -2.37
CA PRO A 18 -25.57 -11.20 -1.12
C PRO A 18 -25.09 -12.65 -1.07
N VAL A 19 -24.93 -13.20 0.14
CA VAL A 19 -24.58 -14.61 0.34
C VAL A 19 -25.59 -15.50 -0.39
N GLY A 20 -25.07 -16.44 -1.19
CA GLY A 20 -25.89 -17.36 -1.98
C GLY A 20 -26.39 -16.81 -3.33
N GLN A 21 -26.01 -15.59 -3.71
CA GLN A 21 -26.35 -15.02 -5.02
C GLN A 21 -25.13 -14.93 -5.93
N SER A 22 -25.37 -15.03 -7.24
CA SER A 22 -24.34 -14.87 -8.27
C SER A 22 -24.02 -13.39 -8.53
N PRO A 23 -22.77 -13.04 -8.88
CA PRO A 23 -22.41 -11.68 -9.30
C PRO A 23 -23.12 -11.25 -10.59
N ASN A 24 -23.46 -9.96 -10.69
CA ASN A 24 -23.86 -9.36 -11.96
C ASN A 24 -22.60 -9.01 -12.77
N TRP A 25 -22.11 -9.98 -13.55
CA TRP A 25 -20.88 -9.83 -14.32
C TRP A 25 -20.89 -8.66 -15.31
N ALA A 26 -22.02 -8.42 -15.98
CA ALA A 26 -22.12 -7.32 -16.94
C ALA A 26 -21.96 -5.95 -16.25
N ALA A 27 -22.57 -5.78 -15.08
CA ALA A 27 -22.42 -4.56 -14.29
C ALA A 27 -20.99 -4.40 -13.75
N LEU A 28 -20.39 -5.48 -13.24
CA LEU A 28 -19.04 -5.47 -12.67
C LEU A 28 -17.97 -5.18 -13.72
N TRP A 29 -17.99 -5.90 -14.85
CA TRP A 29 -16.98 -5.75 -15.90
C TRP A 29 -17.08 -4.39 -16.60
N GLY A 30 -18.29 -3.86 -16.75
CA GLY A 30 -18.54 -2.54 -17.32
C GLY A 30 -18.14 -1.36 -16.42
N LEU A 31 -17.66 -1.58 -15.19
CA LEU A 31 -17.25 -0.49 -14.30
C LEU A 31 -16.01 0.24 -14.83
N TRP A 32 -14.98 -0.52 -15.18
CA TRP A 32 -13.66 0.02 -15.48
C TRP A 32 -13.08 -0.67 -16.71
N PRO A 33 -12.59 0.10 -17.70
CA PRO A 33 -11.96 -0.49 -18.88
C PRO A 33 -10.71 -1.33 -18.51
N GLU A 34 -10.12 -1.10 -17.34
CA GLU A 34 -9.06 -1.95 -16.80
C GLU A 34 -9.49 -3.42 -16.60
N LEU A 35 -10.78 -3.70 -16.35
CA LEU A 35 -11.31 -5.07 -16.24
C LEU A 35 -11.48 -5.72 -17.62
N ASP A 36 -11.98 -4.98 -18.62
CA ASP A 36 -12.16 -5.51 -19.98
C ASP A 36 -10.85 -6.05 -20.59
N VAL A 37 -9.71 -5.45 -20.26
CA VAL A 37 -8.40 -5.87 -20.76
C VAL A 37 -8.00 -7.26 -20.25
N LEU A 38 -8.54 -7.70 -19.10
CA LEU A 38 -8.20 -9.00 -18.50
C LEU A 38 -8.61 -10.17 -19.38
N ASP A 39 -9.74 -10.05 -20.11
CA ASP A 39 -10.27 -11.10 -20.99
C ASP A 39 -9.36 -11.41 -22.19
N THR A 40 -8.37 -10.54 -22.45
CA THR A 40 -7.40 -10.72 -23.55
C THR A 40 -5.98 -10.95 -23.05
N CYS A 41 -5.77 -10.96 -21.73
CA CYS A 41 -4.45 -11.18 -21.15
C CYS A 41 -4.21 -12.69 -20.97
N PRO A 42 -3.32 -13.32 -21.77
CA PRO A 42 -3.10 -14.75 -21.66
C PRO A 42 -2.31 -15.09 -20.39
N GLN A 43 -2.54 -16.29 -19.88
CA GLN A 43 -1.79 -16.86 -18.77
C GLN A 43 -1.04 -18.13 -19.19
N ASP A 44 -0.12 -18.57 -18.34
CA ASP A 44 0.65 -19.79 -18.60
C ASP A 44 -0.27 -21.03 -18.49
N PRO A 45 -0.47 -21.83 -19.56
CA PRO A 45 -1.42 -22.95 -19.54
C PRO A 45 -1.10 -24.05 -18.52
N MET A 46 0.14 -24.12 -18.01
CA MET A 46 0.52 -25.11 -16.98
C MET A 46 0.00 -24.70 -15.59
N HIS A 47 0.01 -23.40 -15.30
CA HIS A 47 -0.42 -22.87 -14.00
C HIS A 47 -1.84 -22.31 -14.05
N HIS A 48 -2.36 -22.03 -15.24
CA HIS A 48 -3.64 -21.40 -15.50
C HIS A 48 -4.29 -22.03 -16.74
N GLY A 49 -4.74 -23.28 -16.60
CA GLY A 49 -5.41 -24.03 -17.66
C GLY A 49 -6.74 -23.43 -18.11
N GLU A 50 -7.31 -22.51 -17.32
CA GLU A 50 -8.50 -21.72 -17.64
C GLU A 50 -8.27 -20.66 -18.73
N GLY A 51 -7.02 -20.34 -19.07
CA GLY A 51 -6.67 -19.52 -20.22
C GLY A 51 -6.27 -18.09 -19.87
N ASP A 52 -7.23 -17.17 -19.78
CA ASP A 52 -6.97 -15.73 -19.61
C ASP A 52 -7.22 -15.24 -18.17
N VAL A 53 -6.71 -14.04 -17.87
CA VAL A 53 -6.80 -13.44 -16.53
C VAL A 53 -8.24 -13.09 -16.14
N GLY A 54 -9.08 -12.71 -17.11
CA GLY A 54 -10.47 -12.37 -16.87
C GLY A 54 -11.29 -13.59 -16.46
N THR A 55 -11.15 -14.70 -17.19
CA THR A 55 -11.74 -16.00 -16.86
C THR A 55 -11.29 -16.45 -15.47
N HIS A 56 -9.99 -16.41 -15.17
CA HIS A 56 -9.47 -16.74 -13.85
C HIS A 56 -10.08 -15.87 -12.75
N THR A 57 -10.11 -14.54 -12.92
CA THR A 57 -10.68 -13.61 -11.93
C THR A 57 -12.13 -13.96 -11.58
N ARG A 58 -12.95 -14.32 -12.59
CA ARG A 58 -14.34 -14.74 -12.36
C ARG A 58 -14.40 -16.05 -11.57
N MET A 59 -13.58 -17.04 -11.92
CA MET A 59 -13.50 -18.32 -11.19
C MET A 59 -13.06 -18.14 -9.73
N VAL A 60 -12.09 -17.25 -9.46
CA VAL A 60 -11.64 -16.92 -8.09
C VAL A 60 -12.77 -16.30 -7.28
N VAL A 61 -13.51 -15.36 -7.85
CA VAL A 61 -14.66 -14.74 -7.19
C VAL A 61 -15.77 -15.76 -6.94
N GLU A 62 -16.09 -16.62 -7.91
CA GLU A 62 -17.08 -17.68 -7.74
C GLU A 62 -16.68 -18.64 -6.62
N ALA A 63 -15.41 -19.07 -6.57
CA ALA A 63 -14.88 -19.86 -5.47
C ALA A 63 -15.01 -19.14 -4.13
N LEU A 64 -14.61 -17.87 -4.05
CA LEU A 64 -14.70 -17.04 -2.83
C LEU A 64 -16.11 -17.02 -2.24
N LEU A 65 -17.13 -16.83 -3.08
CA LEU A 65 -18.54 -16.76 -2.63
C LEU A 65 -19.05 -18.06 -2.01
N THR A 66 -18.42 -19.19 -2.33
CA THR A 66 -18.77 -20.50 -1.73
C THR A 66 -18.05 -20.77 -0.41
N LEU A 67 -17.00 -20.01 -0.08
CA LEU A 67 -16.21 -20.26 1.12
C LEU A 67 -16.98 -19.87 2.39
N PRO A 68 -17.14 -20.79 3.38
CA PRO A 68 -17.79 -20.47 4.65
C PRO A 68 -17.16 -19.26 5.34
N GLY A 69 -15.82 -19.15 5.29
CA GLY A 69 -15.08 -18.02 5.84
C GLY A 69 -15.58 -16.68 5.30
N TRP A 70 -15.81 -16.56 4.00
CA TRP A 70 -16.34 -15.34 3.40
C TRP A 70 -17.80 -15.11 3.80
N GLN A 71 -18.64 -16.15 3.79
CA GLN A 71 -20.06 -16.03 4.12
C GLN A 71 -20.30 -15.51 5.54
N THR A 72 -19.44 -15.90 6.50
CA THR A 72 -19.50 -15.48 7.91
C THR A 72 -18.92 -14.09 8.18
N LEU A 73 -18.18 -13.49 7.25
CA LEU A 73 -17.66 -12.13 7.42
C LEU A 73 -18.82 -11.11 7.50
N ASN A 74 -18.59 -10.03 8.23
CA ASN A 74 -19.50 -8.88 8.20
C ASN A 74 -19.53 -8.26 6.77
N PRO A 75 -20.60 -7.51 6.43
CA PRO A 75 -20.77 -6.97 5.07
C PRO A 75 -19.56 -6.16 4.55
N GLY A 76 -18.95 -5.33 5.42
CA GLY A 76 -17.79 -4.52 5.04
C GLY A 76 -16.55 -5.35 4.68
N ARG A 77 -16.29 -6.43 5.43
CA ARG A 77 -15.20 -7.38 5.17
C ARG A 77 -15.47 -8.27 3.96
N ARG A 78 -16.72 -8.68 3.74
CA ARG A 78 -17.12 -9.39 2.51
C ARG A 78 -16.87 -8.54 1.28
N ALA A 79 -17.26 -7.28 1.32
CA ALA A 79 -17.03 -6.33 0.23
C ALA A 79 -15.53 -6.12 -0.03
N LEU A 80 -14.73 -5.97 1.03
CA LEU A 80 -13.28 -5.82 0.91
C LEU A 80 -12.64 -7.00 0.19
N LEU A 81 -13.00 -8.22 0.59
CA LEU A 81 -12.41 -9.43 0.02
C LEU A 81 -12.92 -9.73 -1.38
N PHE A 82 -14.19 -9.44 -1.66
CA PHE A 82 -14.76 -9.50 -3.00
C PHE A 82 -14.01 -8.60 -3.97
N TRP A 83 -13.80 -7.32 -3.61
CA TRP A 83 -13.06 -6.37 -4.44
C TRP A 83 -11.57 -6.68 -4.52
N THR A 84 -11.00 -7.34 -3.50
CA THR A 84 -9.65 -7.88 -3.57
C THR A 84 -9.57 -8.96 -4.65
N ALA A 85 -10.47 -9.94 -4.64
CA ALA A 85 -10.53 -11.00 -5.66
C ALA A 85 -10.74 -10.44 -7.07
N MET A 86 -11.64 -9.46 -7.24
CA MET A 86 -11.88 -8.79 -8.53
C MET A 86 -10.64 -8.08 -9.10
N LEU A 87 -9.69 -7.67 -8.25
CA LEU A 87 -8.58 -6.79 -8.63
C LEU A 87 -7.19 -7.38 -8.39
N HIS A 88 -7.07 -8.58 -7.80
CA HIS A 88 -5.79 -9.15 -7.39
C HIS A 88 -4.77 -9.24 -8.53
N ASP A 89 -5.27 -9.53 -9.73
CA ASP A 89 -4.51 -9.71 -10.96
C ASP A 89 -4.63 -8.57 -11.97
N ILE A 90 -5.22 -7.43 -11.59
CA ILE A 90 -5.41 -6.25 -12.47
C ILE A 90 -4.08 -5.71 -13.03
N GLY A 91 -2.95 -6.06 -12.42
CA GLY A 91 -1.61 -5.70 -12.86
C GLY A 91 -0.99 -6.61 -13.94
N LYS A 92 -1.56 -7.79 -14.22
CA LYS A 92 -1.01 -8.74 -15.18
C LYS A 92 -0.89 -8.15 -16.59
N PRO A 93 -1.91 -7.48 -17.18
CA PRO A 93 -1.78 -6.90 -18.53
C PRO A 93 -0.58 -5.97 -18.73
N ALA A 94 -0.20 -5.22 -17.70
CA ALA A 94 0.93 -4.28 -17.76
C ALA A 94 2.30 -4.95 -17.55
N THR A 95 2.34 -6.23 -17.15
CA THR A 95 3.56 -6.93 -16.74
C THR A 95 3.77 -8.28 -17.41
N THR A 96 2.77 -8.80 -18.14
CA THR A 96 2.85 -10.08 -18.86
C THR A 96 3.87 -10.02 -20.00
N ARG A 97 4.75 -11.03 -20.05
CA ARG A 97 5.78 -11.23 -21.07
C ARG A 97 5.84 -12.71 -21.48
N HIS A 98 6.22 -12.94 -22.73
CA HIS A 98 6.56 -14.28 -23.23
C HIS A 98 8.07 -14.45 -23.14
N GLU A 99 8.53 -15.38 -22.29
CA GLU A 99 9.94 -15.63 -22.02
C GLU A 99 10.20 -17.14 -22.03
N ALA A 100 11.15 -17.59 -22.86
CA ALA A 100 11.55 -19.00 -22.96
C ALA A 100 10.38 -20.00 -23.15
N GLY A 101 9.36 -19.63 -23.93
CA GLY A 101 8.17 -20.46 -24.17
C GLY A 101 7.15 -20.49 -23.03
N ARG A 102 7.36 -19.68 -21.98
CA ARG A 102 6.46 -19.52 -20.83
C ARG A 102 5.85 -18.12 -20.82
N ILE A 103 4.72 -17.99 -20.15
CA ILE A 103 4.07 -16.69 -19.91
C ILE A 103 4.33 -16.29 -18.47
N THR A 104 4.89 -15.11 -18.24
CA THR A 104 5.18 -14.63 -16.88
C THR A 104 4.69 -13.21 -16.68
N SER A 105 4.19 -12.90 -15.49
CA SER A 105 3.70 -11.57 -15.11
C SER A 105 4.44 -11.07 -13.87
N ARG A 106 5.77 -11.07 -13.92
CA ARG A 106 6.61 -10.72 -12.76
C ARG A 106 6.33 -9.28 -12.29
N GLY A 107 6.03 -9.12 -11.00
CA GLY A 107 5.74 -7.82 -10.39
C GLY A 107 4.30 -7.31 -10.56
N HIS A 108 3.39 -8.12 -11.12
CA HIS A 108 1.97 -7.76 -11.29
C HIS A 108 1.32 -7.35 -9.97
N SER A 109 1.62 -7.99 -8.83
CA SER A 109 0.97 -7.68 -7.55
C SER A 109 1.24 -6.24 -7.10
N ARG A 110 2.47 -5.73 -7.30
CA ARG A 110 2.83 -4.34 -7.00
C ARG A 110 2.15 -3.36 -7.97
N VAL A 111 2.14 -3.68 -9.26
CA VAL A 111 1.51 -2.85 -10.29
C VAL A 111 -0.01 -2.82 -10.11
N GLY A 112 -0.61 -3.97 -9.80
CA GLY A 112 -2.03 -4.16 -9.53
C GLY A 112 -2.50 -3.38 -8.33
N ALA A 113 -1.75 -3.42 -7.22
CA ALA A 113 -2.04 -2.58 -6.05
C ALA A 113 -2.00 -1.07 -6.38
N ALA A 114 -1.09 -0.63 -7.25
CA ALA A 114 -1.05 0.77 -7.70
C ALA A 114 -2.25 1.13 -8.59
N ILE A 115 -2.64 0.26 -9.52
CA ILE A 115 -3.84 0.44 -10.37
C ILE A 115 -5.11 0.48 -9.50
N ALA A 116 -5.28 -0.48 -8.58
CA ALA A 116 -6.40 -0.56 -7.66
C ALA A 116 -6.51 0.71 -6.81
N ARG A 117 -5.39 1.22 -6.26
CA ARG A 117 -5.38 2.50 -5.53
C ARG A 117 -5.92 3.65 -6.38
N GLN A 118 -5.54 3.72 -7.66
CA GLN A 118 -6.04 4.74 -8.58
C GLN A 118 -7.53 4.62 -8.90
N LEU A 119 -8.03 3.41 -9.07
CA LEU A 119 -9.45 3.16 -9.32
C LEU A 119 -10.28 3.55 -8.10
N LEU A 120 -9.90 3.04 -6.93
CA LEU A 120 -10.60 3.23 -5.67
C LEU A 120 -10.50 4.68 -5.15
N GLY A 121 -9.34 5.35 -5.36
CA GLY A 121 -9.20 6.77 -5.01
C GLY A 121 -10.06 7.67 -5.88
N ARG A 122 -10.18 7.39 -7.19
CA ARG A 122 -11.15 8.07 -8.08
C ARG A 122 -12.60 7.84 -7.65
N ALA A 123 -12.88 6.67 -7.08
CA ALA A 123 -14.18 6.31 -6.54
C ALA A 123 -14.44 6.83 -5.11
N ARG A 124 -13.51 7.61 -4.55
CA ARG A 124 -13.56 8.14 -3.18
C ARG A 124 -13.78 7.06 -2.11
N VAL A 125 -13.23 5.88 -2.34
CA VAL A 125 -13.22 4.82 -1.33
C VAL A 125 -12.41 5.31 -0.11
N PRO A 126 -12.91 5.09 1.11
CA PRO A 126 -12.21 5.42 2.35
C PRO A 126 -10.75 4.99 2.36
N PHE A 127 -9.87 5.86 2.85
CA PHE A 127 -8.41 5.62 2.84
C PHE A 127 -8.04 4.27 3.46
N GLN A 128 -8.52 3.97 4.67
CA GLN A 128 -8.16 2.73 5.37
C GLN A 128 -8.62 1.49 4.60
N TRP A 129 -9.88 1.50 4.14
CA TRP A 129 -10.44 0.40 3.36
C TRP A 129 -9.67 0.20 2.04
N ARG A 130 -9.36 1.29 1.33
CA ARG A 130 -8.59 1.27 0.08
C ARG A 130 -7.18 0.71 0.28
N GLU A 131 -6.46 1.19 1.30
CA GLU A 131 -5.09 0.76 1.53
C GLU A 131 -5.00 -0.69 2.06
N GLU A 132 -5.99 -1.15 2.81
CA GLU A 132 -6.10 -2.56 3.22
C GLU A 132 -6.27 -3.47 2.00
N LEU A 133 -7.20 -3.14 1.09
CA LEU A 133 -7.35 -3.86 -0.18
C LEU A 133 -6.05 -3.84 -0.99
N CYS A 134 -5.38 -2.68 -1.10
CA CYS A 134 -4.12 -2.57 -1.82
C CYS A 134 -2.97 -3.36 -1.16
N ALA A 135 -3.03 -3.63 0.14
CA ALA A 135 -2.07 -4.47 0.85
C ALA A 135 -2.34 -5.96 0.57
N LEU A 136 -3.62 -6.37 0.55
CA LEU A 136 -4.03 -7.72 0.15
C LEU A 136 -3.60 -8.03 -1.27
N ILE A 137 -3.91 -7.16 -2.26
CA ILE A 137 -3.47 -7.35 -3.65
C ILE A 137 -1.95 -7.46 -3.76
N ARG A 138 -1.19 -6.63 -3.04
CA ARG A 138 0.27 -6.65 -3.11
C ARG A 138 0.87 -7.96 -2.62
N SER A 139 0.19 -8.60 -1.67
CA SER A 139 0.69 -9.77 -0.94
C SER A 139 -0.02 -11.07 -1.33
N HIS A 140 -0.99 -11.04 -2.25
CA HIS A 140 -1.95 -12.13 -2.48
C HIS A 140 -1.31 -13.50 -2.77
N GLN A 141 -0.13 -13.51 -3.38
CA GLN A 141 0.58 -14.75 -3.67
C GLN A 141 1.39 -15.28 -2.49
N LEU A 142 1.62 -14.50 -1.43
CA LEU A 142 2.48 -14.87 -0.32
C LEU A 142 2.07 -16.21 0.33
N PRO A 143 0.79 -16.47 0.64
CA PRO A 143 0.39 -17.71 1.30
C PRO A 143 0.74 -18.98 0.51
N PHE A 144 0.93 -18.89 -0.80
CA PHE A 144 1.32 -20.05 -1.61
C PHE A 144 2.76 -20.50 -1.37
N TRP A 145 3.63 -19.60 -0.90
CA TRP A 145 5.08 -19.82 -0.85
C TRP A 145 5.73 -19.35 0.45
N LEU A 146 4.96 -18.99 1.49
CA LEU A 146 5.49 -18.41 2.72
C LEU A 146 6.52 -19.35 3.37
N LEU A 147 6.19 -20.64 3.44
CA LEU A 147 7.02 -21.66 4.09
C LEU A 147 8.26 -22.04 3.28
N ASP A 148 8.27 -21.76 1.99
CA ASP A 148 9.44 -21.94 1.12
C ASP A 148 10.44 -20.79 1.25
N ARG A 149 10.13 -19.75 2.05
CA ARG A 149 11.03 -18.63 2.26
C ARG A 149 12.11 -18.96 3.28
N PRO A 150 13.28 -18.29 3.22
CA PRO A 150 14.36 -18.55 4.16
C PRO A 150 14.00 -18.30 5.63
N ASP A 151 13.11 -17.34 5.90
CA ASP A 151 12.64 -17.00 7.25
C ASP A 151 11.11 -16.74 7.23
N PRO A 152 10.29 -17.81 7.22
CA PRO A 152 8.83 -17.69 7.18
C PRO A 152 8.26 -16.92 8.37
N PRO A 153 8.69 -17.14 9.64
CA PRO A 153 8.18 -16.39 10.78
C PRO A 153 8.43 -14.88 10.63
N ARG A 154 9.63 -14.48 10.20
CA ARG A 154 9.90 -13.06 9.98
C ARG A 154 9.03 -12.47 8.90
N LEU A 155 8.88 -13.13 7.77
CA LEU A 155 8.06 -12.63 6.68
C LEU A 155 6.56 -12.56 7.07
N ALA A 156 6.08 -13.50 7.88
CA ALA A 156 4.74 -13.45 8.45
C ALA A 156 4.56 -12.21 9.34
N ILE A 157 5.48 -11.98 10.28
CA ILE A 157 5.48 -10.79 11.13
C ILE A 157 5.48 -9.51 10.30
N GLU A 158 6.40 -9.39 9.33
CA GLU A 158 6.50 -8.22 8.45
C GLU A 158 5.23 -7.97 7.63
N THR A 159 4.55 -9.05 7.21
CA THR A 159 3.31 -8.97 6.44
C THR A 159 2.14 -8.50 7.31
N SER A 160 2.03 -9.04 8.53
CA SER A 160 0.97 -8.70 9.49
C SER A 160 0.90 -7.20 9.81
N LEU A 161 2.03 -6.49 9.73
CA LEU A 161 2.12 -5.04 9.94
C LEU A 161 1.40 -4.19 8.88
N THR A 162 0.99 -4.80 7.76
CA THR A 162 0.36 -4.09 6.64
C THR A 162 -0.92 -4.74 6.14
N CYS A 163 -1.15 -5.99 6.50
CA CYS A 163 -2.19 -6.83 5.91
C CYS A 163 -2.73 -7.79 6.96
N ARG A 164 -4.06 -7.88 7.08
CA ARG A 164 -4.73 -8.93 7.85
C ARG A 164 -4.50 -10.27 7.17
N ALA A 165 -3.73 -11.14 7.83
CA ALA A 165 -3.27 -12.38 7.24
C ALA A 165 -4.38 -13.43 7.10
N ASP A 166 -5.40 -13.40 7.97
CA ASP A 166 -6.58 -14.24 7.86
C ASP A 166 -7.36 -13.98 6.57
N LEU A 167 -7.59 -12.70 6.24
CA LEU A 167 -8.19 -12.28 4.97
C LEU A 167 -7.27 -12.60 3.78
N LEU A 168 -5.97 -12.41 3.94
CA LEU A 168 -4.99 -12.74 2.90
C LEU A 168 -5.02 -14.23 2.55
N CYS A 169 -5.05 -15.11 3.55
CA CYS A 169 -5.12 -16.56 3.36
C CYS A 169 -6.49 -17.00 2.82
N LEU A 170 -7.58 -16.38 3.25
CA LEU A 170 -8.91 -16.65 2.70
C LEU A 170 -9.01 -16.25 1.21
N HIS A 171 -8.42 -15.13 0.83
CA HIS A 171 -8.29 -14.76 -0.59
C HIS A 171 -7.42 -15.77 -1.35
N ALA A 172 -6.25 -16.13 -0.82
CA ALA A 172 -5.35 -17.09 -1.45
C ALA A 172 -6.01 -18.46 -1.65
N GLN A 173 -6.84 -18.90 -0.69
CA GLN A 173 -7.64 -20.11 -0.82
C GLN A 173 -8.60 -20.02 -2.02
N ALA A 174 -9.30 -18.88 -2.19
CA ALA A 174 -10.17 -18.66 -3.33
C ALA A 174 -9.40 -18.60 -4.67
N ASP A 175 -8.22 -17.96 -4.70
CA ASP A 175 -7.33 -17.91 -5.87
C ASP A 175 -6.90 -19.32 -6.29
N ALA A 176 -6.45 -20.13 -5.32
CA ALA A 176 -6.09 -21.52 -5.55
C ALA A 176 -7.27 -22.35 -6.09
N LEU A 177 -8.48 -22.21 -5.50
CA LEU A 177 -9.68 -22.92 -5.96
C LEU A 177 -10.16 -22.47 -7.35
N GLY A 178 -9.94 -21.21 -7.71
CA GLY A 178 -10.26 -20.64 -9.03
C GLY A 178 -9.24 -20.93 -10.13
N ARG A 179 -8.24 -21.77 -9.85
CA ARG A 179 -7.12 -22.10 -10.76
C ARG A 179 -7.24 -23.51 -11.30
N ILE A 180 -7.02 -23.70 -12.60
CA ILE A 180 -6.89 -25.03 -13.21
C ILE A 180 -5.40 -25.37 -13.36
N CYS A 181 -4.85 -26.16 -12.44
CA CYS A 181 -3.44 -26.57 -12.44
C CYS A 181 -3.26 -27.94 -11.77
N ALA A 182 -2.14 -28.61 -12.07
CA ALA A 182 -1.85 -29.94 -11.54
C ALA A 182 -1.48 -29.93 -10.04
N ASP A 183 -0.96 -28.80 -9.55
CA ASP A 183 -0.44 -28.59 -8.20
C ASP A 183 -1.43 -27.87 -7.26
N GLN A 184 -2.71 -27.75 -7.65
CA GLN A 184 -3.74 -27.04 -6.88
C GLN A 184 -3.83 -27.50 -5.41
N ALA A 185 -3.77 -28.81 -5.15
CA ALA A 185 -3.82 -29.35 -3.80
C ALA A 185 -2.63 -28.88 -2.95
N ALA A 186 -1.42 -28.86 -3.50
CA ALA A 186 -0.24 -28.38 -2.79
C ALA A 186 -0.32 -26.88 -2.49
N ILE A 187 -0.89 -26.08 -3.39
CA ILE A 187 -1.13 -24.64 -3.16
C ILE A 187 -2.12 -24.44 -2.00
N LEU A 188 -3.18 -25.24 -1.93
CA LEU A 188 -4.14 -25.20 -0.83
C LEU A 188 -3.51 -25.61 0.50
N ASP A 189 -2.71 -26.67 0.52
CA ASP A 189 -1.97 -27.11 1.70
C ASP A 189 -1.01 -26.01 2.20
N ASN A 190 -0.22 -25.42 1.30
CA ASN A 190 0.67 -24.31 1.63
C ASN A 190 -0.08 -23.10 2.18
N THR A 191 -1.26 -22.79 1.62
CA THR A 191 -2.11 -21.70 2.10
C THR A 191 -2.61 -21.96 3.52
N ALA A 192 -3.04 -23.19 3.82
CA ALA A 192 -3.50 -23.58 5.15
C ALA A 192 -2.35 -23.56 6.17
N LEU A 193 -1.18 -24.08 5.81
CA LEU A 193 0.00 -24.04 6.69
C LEU A 193 0.50 -22.61 6.90
N SER A 194 0.39 -21.74 5.89
CA SER A 194 0.70 -20.32 6.04
C SER A 194 -0.22 -19.64 7.06
N LEU A 195 -1.53 -19.92 7.02
CA LEU A 195 -2.47 -19.41 8.03
C LEU A 195 -2.07 -19.88 9.44
N ALA A 196 -1.75 -21.16 9.60
CA ALA A 196 -1.29 -21.70 10.88
C ALA A 196 -0.02 -21.00 11.40
N GLN A 197 0.92 -20.63 10.52
CA GLN A 197 2.11 -19.85 10.89
C GLN A 197 1.74 -18.46 11.44
N PHE A 198 0.76 -17.77 10.85
CA PHE A 198 0.29 -16.48 11.36
C PHE A 198 -0.45 -16.63 12.69
N GLU A 199 -1.23 -17.70 12.86
CA GLU A 199 -1.95 -18.00 14.11
C GLU A 199 -0.98 -18.31 15.25
N GLU A 200 0.07 -19.12 15.00
CA GLU A 200 1.11 -19.43 15.97
C GLU A 200 1.84 -18.18 16.47
N LEU A 201 2.04 -17.20 15.59
CA LEU A 201 2.67 -15.91 15.90
C LEU A 201 1.69 -14.89 16.50
N GLY A 202 0.41 -15.23 16.65
CA GLY A 202 -0.62 -14.33 17.16
C GLY A 202 -0.92 -13.13 16.27
N CYS A 203 -0.65 -13.23 14.96
CA CYS A 203 -0.72 -12.14 13.99
C CYS A 203 -1.59 -12.45 12.76
N ALA A 204 -2.56 -13.35 12.92
CA ALA A 204 -3.50 -13.71 11.85
C ALA A 204 -4.52 -12.60 11.55
N ASP A 205 -5.22 -12.09 12.55
CA ASP A 205 -6.29 -11.10 12.41
C ASP A 205 -5.87 -9.67 12.86
N GLN A 206 -4.62 -9.54 13.33
CA GLN A 206 -4.02 -8.32 13.83
C GLN A 206 -2.52 -8.27 13.52
N PRO A 207 -1.89 -7.09 13.54
CA PRO A 207 -0.43 -6.98 13.46
C PRO A 207 0.24 -7.71 14.62
N PHE A 208 1.44 -8.24 14.39
CA PHE A 208 2.29 -8.77 15.47
C PHE A 208 2.53 -7.71 16.55
N ASP A 209 2.37 -8.11 17.82
CA ASP A 209 2.47 -7.24 18.98
C ASP A 209 3.93 -7.13 19.45
N PHE A 210 4.60 -6.07 19.00
CA PHE A 210 5.95 -5.74 19.46
C PHE A 210 5.90 -5.02 20.80
N ALA A 211 6.90 -5.26 21.66
CA ALA A 211 7.02 -4.60 22.97
C ALA A 211 7.02 -3.06 22.90
N SER A 212 7.48 -2.48 21.79
CA SER A 212 7.47 -1.05 21.53
C SER A 212 7.66 -0.73 20.04
N ASP A 213 7.44 0.53 19.67
CA ASP A 213 7.75 1.05 18.33
C ASP A 213 9.25 0.94 17.98
N GLY A 214 10.13 1.10 18.98
CA GLY A 214 11.57 0.92 18.81
C GLY A 214 11.95 -0.54 18.59
N ALA A 215 11.34 -1.48 19.33
CA ALA A 215 11.51 -2.92 19.14
C ALA A 215 11.15 -3.33 17.71
N ARG A 216 9.99 -2.86 17.22
CA ARG A 216 9.55 -3.09 15.83
C ARG A 216 10.58 -2.61 14.82
N ILE A 217 11.04 -1.36 14.93
CA ILE A 217 11.96 -0.78 13.94
C ILE A 217 13.34 -1.43 14.01
N GLU A 218 13.82 -1.80 15.20
CA GLU A 218 15.06 -2.55 15.34
C GLU A 218 14.96 -3.93 14.70
N TYR A 219 13.87 -4.67 14.97
CA TYR A 219 13.60 -5.97 14.36
C TYR A 219 13.58 -5.89 12.84
N LEU A 220 12.88 -4.91 12.27
CA LEU A 220 12.78 -4.73 10.82
C LEU A 220 14.11 -4.36 10.14
N ASN A 221 14.98 -3.63 10.83
CA ASN A 221 16.25 -3.16 10.27
C ASN A 221 17.43 -4.11 10.52
N ARG A 222 17.30 -5.11 11.39
CA ARG A 222 18.37 -6.05 11.75
C ARG A 222 17.91 -7.50 11.62
N GLU A 223 18.65 -8.28 10.85
CA GLU A 223 18.42 -9.73 10.72
C GLU A 223 18.78 -10.47 12.03
N GLY A 224 18.11 -11.60 12.27
CA GLY A 224 18.41 -12.50 13.39
C GLY A 224 18.03 -11.96 14.78
N ARG A 225 17.20 -10.91 14.86
CA ARG A 225 16.67 -10.42 16.13
C ARG A 225 15.43 -11.20 16.54
N ASP A 226 15.32 -11.47 17.83
CA ASP A 226 14.08 -12.00 18.42
C ASP A 226 12.99 -10.92 18.39
N PRO A 227 11.80 -11.20 17.84
CA PRO A 227 10.72 -10.22 17.77
C PRO A 227 10.14 -9.81 19.14
N THR A 228 10.40 -10.58 20.19
CA THR A 228 9.99 -10.32 21.59
C THR A 228 11.03 -9.56 22.40
N TYR A 229 12.20 -9.28 21.82
CA TYR A 229 13.25 -8.52 22.49
C TYR A 229 12.81 -7.07 22.76
N THR A 230 12.97 -6.63 24.02
CA THR A 230 12.74 -5.25 24.42
C THR A 230 14.05 -4.47 24.43
N PRO A 231 14.30 -3.58 23.45
CA PRO A 231 15.51 -2.77 23.44
C PRO A 231 15.45 -1.68 24.50
N HIS A 232 16.63 -1.26 24.96
CA HIS A 232 16.75 -0.04 25.75
C HIS A 232 16.62 1.18 24.82
N GLU A 233 15.51 1.92 24.92
CA GLU A 233 15.24 3.05 24.06
C GLU A 233 15.85 4.34 24.61
N GLN A 234 16.84 4.88 23.89
CA GLN A 234 17.35 6.24 24.08
C GLN A 234 17.43 6.92 22.73
N PHE A 235 16.54 7.88 22.51
CA PHE A 235 16.49 8.65 21.28
C PHE A 235 17.22 9.98 21.45
N GLY A 236 18.11 10.28 20.50
CA GLY A 236 18.87 11.53 20.50
C GLY A 236 18.04 12.74 20.07
N SER A 237 17.00 12.53 19.26
CA SER A 237 16.10 13.58 18.77
C SER A 237 14.78 13.00 18.26
N ASP A 238 13.77 13.87 18.11
CA ASP A 238 12.48 13.57 17.49
C ASP A 238 12.39 14.21 16.10
N VAL A 239 12.28 13.39 15.06
CA VAL A 239 12.21 13.87 13.66
C VAL A 239 10.85 13.55 13.06
N VAL A 240 10.17 14.58 12.56
CA VAL A 240 8.90 14.45 11.84
C VAL A 240 9.15 14.53 10.34
N LEU A 241 8.84 13.46 9.62
CA LEU A 241 8.93 13.39 8.16
C LEU A 241 7.55 13.60 7.54
N MET A 242 7.37 14.70 6.82
CA MET A 242 6.13 14.94 6.08
C MET A 242 6.09 14.12 4.79
N SER A 243 4.91 13.60 4.45
CA SER A 243 4.64 12.90 3.21
C SER A 243 3.25 13.29 2.69
N GLY A 244 3.14 13.54 1.38
CA GLY A 244 1.89 13.95 0.75
C GLY A 244 2.12 14.75 -0.51
N LEU A 245 1.12 14.75 -1.40
CA LEU A 245 1.20 15.45 -2.68
C LEU A 245 1.42 16.97 -2.51
N PRO A 246 1.98 17.65 -3.53
CA PRO A 246 1.91 19.11 -3.61
C PRO A 246 0.44 19.56 -3.51
N GLY A 247 0.15 20.57 -2.70
CA GLY A 247 -1.23 21.01 -2.47
C GLY A 247 -2.05 20.12 -1.54
N ALA A 248 -1.44 19.18 -0.80
CA ALA A 248 -2.14 18.38 0.21
C ALA A 248 -2.34 19.10 1.57
N GLY A 249 -1.79 20.32 1.74
CA GLY A 249 -1.90 21.07 3.01
C GLY A 249 -0.82 20.78 4.06
N LYS A 250 0.36 20.27 3.66
CA LYS A 250 1.49 19.99 4.57
C LYS A 250 1.91 21.22 5.39
N ASP A 251 2.15 22.35 4.75
CA ASP A 251 2.62 23.58 5.40
C ASP A 251 1.59 24.07 6.43
N THR A 252 0.31 24.07 6.05
CA THR A 252 -0.82 24.40 6.93
C THR A 252 -0.88 23.48 8.14
N TRP A 253 -0.66 22.18 7.95
CA TRP A 253 -0.67 21.22 9.05
C TRP A 253 0.52 21.43 9.99
N ILE A 254 1.72 21.68 9.46
CA ILE A 254 2.93 21.95 10.25
C ILE A 254 2.72 23.20 11.10
N ALA A 255 2.28 24.31 10.50
CA ALA A 255 2.06 25.57 11.21
C ALA A 255 1.05 25.45 12.36
N ARG A 256 0.06 24.56 12.23
CA ARG A 256 -0.97 24.33 13.26
C ARG A 256 -0.53 23.37 14.37
N ASN A 257 0.25 22.35 14.04
CA ASN A 257 0.51 21.22 14.95
C ASN A 257 1.93 21.21 15.51
N LEU A 258 2.90 21.81 14.81
CA LEU A 258 4.32 21.82 15.15
C LEU A 258 4.95 23.23 14.98
N PRO A 259 4.32 24.30 15.51
CA PRO A 259 4.79 25.68 15.28
C PRO A 259 6.19 25.95 15.87
N ASP A 260 6.56 25.23 16.92
CA ASP A 260 7.81 25.47 17.67
C ASP A 260 9.01 24.65 17.15
N LEU A 261 8.79 23.70 16.23
CA LEU A 261 9.86 22.88 15.69
C LEU A 261 10.54 23.57 14.50
N PRO A 262 11.89 23.56 14.42
CA PRO A 262 12.57 24.01 13.22
C PRO A 262 12.17 23.14 12.03
N MET A 263 11.95 23.77 10.88
CA MET A 263 11.55 23.10 9.65
C MET A 263 12.67 23.17 8.61
N ILE A 264 12.92 22.05 7.94
CA ILE A 264 13.73 21.94 6.73
C ILE A 264 12.76 21.72 5.57
N SER A 265 12.49 22.78 4.79
CA SER A 265 11.66 22.69 3.58
C SER A 265 12.52 22.68 2.33
N LEU A 266 12.40 21.63 1.52
CA LEU A 266 13.11 21.59 0.22
C LEU A 266 12.59 22.64 -0.76
N ASP A 267 11.33 23.07 -0.62
CA ASP A 267 10.77 24.16 -1.44
C ASP A 267 11.38 25.52 -1.05
N GLU A 268 11.62 25.78 0.24
CA GLU A 268 12.30 26.99 0.72
C GLU A 268 13.77 27.02 0.31
N ILE A 269 14.49 25.91 0.51
CA ILE A 269 15.89 25.77 0.09
C ILE A 269 16.03 25.99 -1.42
N ARG A 270 15.09 25.48 -2.22
CA ARG A 270 15.08 25.71 -3.66
C ARG A 270 14.96 27.20 -3.99
N GLY A 271 14.11 27.93 -3.28
CA GLY A 271 13.94 29.37 -3.42
C GLY A 271 15.19 30.16 -3.02
N GLU A 272 15.79 29.82 -1.87
CA GLU A 272 17.04 30.43 -1.38
C GLU A 272 18.21 30.24 -2.37
N MET A 273 18.30 29.07 -2.99
CA MET A 273 19.35 28.74 -3.96
C MET A 273 19.05 29.24 -5.38
N GLY A 274 17.86 29.79 -5.65
CA GLY A 274 17.43 30.22 -6.98
C GLY A 274 17.34 29.09 -8.01
N VAL A 275 17.15 27.84 -7.58
CA VAL A 275 17.11 26.67 -8.47
C VAL A 275 15.70 26.52 -9.06
N PRO A 276 15.50 26.53 -10.39
CA PRO A 276 14.18 26.31 -10.99
C PRO A 276 13.60 24.94 -10.63
N ALA A 277 12.28 24.82 -10.49
CA ALA A 277 11.60 23.53 -10.21
C ALA A 277 11.81 22.47 -11.31
N THR A 278 12.18 22.89 -12.52
CA THR A 278 12.49 22.03 -13.67
C THR A 278 13.95 21.60 -13.75
N ALA A 279 14.83 22.20 -12.95
CA ALA A 279 16.27 21.93 -12.96
C ALA A 279 16.64 20.70 -12.11
N ASN A 280 17.92 20.31 -12.12
CA ASN A 280 18.42 19.23 -11.27
C ASN A 280 18.22 19.57 -9.78
N GLN A 281 17.39 18.79 -9.10
CA GLN A 281 17.06 18.98 -7.67
C GLN A 281 18.08 18.34 -6.72
N GLY A 282 19.15 17.72 -7.24
CA GLY A 282 20.21 17.09 -6.46
C GLY A 282 20.88 18.02 -5.43
N PRO A 283 21.31 19.23 -5.81
CA PRO A 283 21.93 20.19 -4.88
C PRO A 283 20.99 20.62 -3.74
N VAL A 284 19.70 20.88 -4.04
CA VAL A 284 18.68 21.23 -3.05
C VAL A 284 18.52 20.11 -2.01
N ALA A 285 18.46 18.85 -2.47
CA ALA A 285 18.39 17.71 -1.58
C ALA A 285 19.66 17.52 -0.74
N GLN A 286 20.85 17.78 -1.31
CA GLN A 286 22.12 17.72 -0.57
C GLN A 286 22.18 18.76 0.53
N GLU A 287 21.77 20.00 0.24
CA GLU A 287 21.70 21.08 1.22
C GLU A 287 20.72 20.77 2.35
N GLY A 288 19.52 20.26 2.03
CA GLY A 288 18.57 19.80 3.05
C GLY A 288 19.15 18.73 3.97
N MET A 289 19.87 17.75 3.40
CA MET A 289 20.55 16.71 4.19
C MET A 289 21.68 17.27 5.06
N ALA A 290 22.41 18.27 4.57
CA ALA A 290 23.45 18.95 5.35
C ALA A 290 22.85 19.66 6.56
N ARG A 291 21.75 20.41 6.38
CA ARG A 291 21.01 21.06 7.48
C ARG A 291 20.48 20.04 8.48
N ALA A 292 19.92 18.92 8.01
CA ALA A 292 19.44 17.85 8.90
C ALA A 292 20.56 17.28 9.78
N ARG A 293 21.76 17.05 9.22
CA ARG A 293 22.91 16.56 10.01
C ARG A 293 23.31 17.52 11.14
N VAL A 294 23.13 18.83 10.98
CA VAL A 294 23.41 19.81 12.03
C VAL A 294 22.48 19.60 13.23
N PHE A 295 21.16 19.45 12.98
CA PHE A 295 20.19 19.20 14.05
C PHE A 295 20.41 17.83 14.71
N LEU A 296 20.62 16.78 13.91
CA LEU A 296 20.85 15.43 14.40
C LEU A 296 22.09 15.34 15.32
N ARG A 297 23.21 15.97 14.95
CA ARG A 297 24.42 16.01 15.78
C ARG A 297 24.22 16.73 17.11
N LYS A 298 23.28 17.68 17.18
CA LYS A 298 22.92 18.42 18.39
C LYS A 298 21.87 17.70 19.25
N GLY A 299 21.31 16.59 18.78
CA GLY A 299 20.15 15.96 19.42
C GLY A 299 18.89 16.83 19.37
N GLN A 300 18.77 17.72 18.38
CA GLN A 300 17.63 18.62 18.24
C GLN A 300 16.61 18.02 17.27
N GLY A 301 15.33 17.98 17.67
CA GLY A 301 14.23 17.58 16.81
C GLY A 301 13.91 18.61 15.73
N PHE A 302 13.37 18.17 14.59
CA PHE A 302 13.01 19.02 13.45
C PHE A 302 11.93 18.37 12.56
N VAL A 303 11.32 19.19 11.71
CA VAL A 303 10.40 18.74 10.66
C VAL A 303 11.12 18.72 9.32
N TRP A 304 11.08 17.58 8.62
CA TRP A 304 11.47 17.49 7.21
C TRP A 304 10.24 17.61 6.32
N ASN A 305 10.11 18.74 5.61
CA ASN A 305 8.98 19.03 4.74
C ASN A 305 9.35 18.86 3.25
N ALA A 306 8.83 17.78 2.65
CA ALA A 306 8.89 17.52 1.22
C ALA A 306 7.72 16.62 0.81
N THR A 307 7.60 16.30 -0.49
CA THR A 307 6.51 15.44 -0.99
C THR A 307 6.62 14.00 -0.53
N ASN A 308 7.82 13.39 -0.61
CA ASN A 308 8.15 12.06 -0.07
C ASN A 308 7.09 10.99 -0.32
N VAL A 309 6.61 10.89 -1.56
CA VAL A 309 5.44 10.05 -1.92
C VAL A 309 5.78 8.59 -2.18
N THR A 310 7.06 8.24 -2.31
CA THR A 310 7.52 6.85 -2.49
C THR A 310 8.24 6.34 -1.25
N ARG A 311 8.18 5.02 -1.04
CA ARG A 311 8.89 4.35 0.07
C ARG A 311 10.41 4.55 -0.04
N GLN A 312 10.95 4.53 -1.27
CA GLN A 312 12.37 4.75 -1.50
C GLN A 312 12.84 6.15 -1.07
N GLN A 313 12.05 7.20 -1.34
CA GLN A 313 12.38 8.57 -0.93
C GLN A 313 12.42 8.68 0.60
N ARG A 314 11.42 8.10 1.27
CA ARG A 314 11.34 8.10 2.73
C ARG A 314 12.45 7.27 3.37
N ALA A 315 12.72 6.07 2.87
CA ALA A 315 13.76 5.17 3.38
C ALA A 315 15.15 5.85 3.41
N ARG A 316 15.50 6.60 2.36
CA ARG A 316 16.77 7.35 2.32
C ARG A 316 16.90 8.35 3.47
N LEU A 317 15.81 9.03 3.84
CA LEU A 317 15.77 10.00 4.92
C LEU A 317 15.76 9.31 6.29
N LEU A 318 14.91 8.30 6.45
CA LEU A 318 14.75 7.55 7.68
C LEU A 318 16.06 6.86 8.07
N ASN A 319 16.77 6.24 7.11
CA ASN A 319 18.08 5.64 7.35
C ASN A 319 19.11 6.66 7.87
N LEU A 320 19.09 7.88 7.34
CA LEU A 320 19.93 8.96 7.88
C LEU A 320 19.53 9.26 9.33
N PHE A 321 18.25 9.46 9.61
CA PHE A 321 17.78 9.82 10.95
C PHE A 321 18.08 8.72 11.98
N HIS A 322 17.83 7.46 11.64
CA HIS A 322 18.13 6.29 12.47
C HIS A 322 19.63 6.11 12.73
N SER A 323 20.50 6.45 11.77
CA SER A 323 21.96 6.40 11.97
C SER A 323 22.48 7.36 13.04
N TYR A 324 21.69 8.38 13.41
CA TYR A 324 21.96 9.30 14.51
C TYR A 324 21.12 9.00 15.77
N GLY A 325 20.42 7.87 15.81
CA GLY A 325 19.57 7.48 16.95
C GLY A 325 18.30 8.33 17.10
N ALA A 326 17.79 8.92 16.03
CA ALA A 326 16.55 9.70 16.09
C ALA A 326 15.31 8.80 16.14
N ARG A 327 14.32 9.19 16.96
CA ARG A 327 12.95 8.69 16.87
C ARG A 327 12.29 9.35 15.67
N THR A 328 11.58 8.56 14.87
CA THR A 328 11.00 9.02 13.60
C THR A 328 9.50 8.88 13.57
N ARG A 329 8.81 9.96 13.18
CA ARG A 329 7.38 9.98 12.91
C ARG A 329 7.13 10.39 11.47
N ILE A 330 6.37 9.61 10.70
CA ILE A 330 5.89 10.02 9.38
C ILE A 330 4.49 10.61 9.56
N VAL A 331 4.27 11.81 9.02
CA VAL A 331 2.93 12.41 8.91
C VAL A 331 2.53 12.41 7.45
N TYR A 332 1.59 11.55 7.10
CA TYR A 332 1.05 11.42 5.76
C TYR A 332 -0.25 12.20 5.63
N ILE A 333 -0.32 13.11 4.67
CA ILE A 333 -1.50 13.93 4.41
C ILE A 333 -2.05 13.63 3.03
N GLU A 334 -3.31 13.18 2.98
CA GLU A 334 -4.02 12.90 1.74
C GLU A 334 -5.48 13.35 1.86
N PRO A 335 -5.81 14.60 1.47
CA PRO A 335 -7.19 15.02 1.29
C PRO A 335 -7.78 14.36 0.02
N ASP A 336 -9.05 14.65 -0.28
CA ASP A 336 -9.65 14.20 -1.55
C ASP A 336 -8.78 14.67 -2.73
N TRP A 337 -8.58 13.80 -3.72
CA TRP A 337 -7.66 14.12 -4.81
C TRP A 337 -8.11 15.34 -5.61
N GLN A 338 -9.42 15.61 -5.73
CA GLN A 338 -9.92 16.83 -6.37
C GLN A 338 -9.59 18.07 -5.54
N GLU A 339 -9.60 17.95 -4.20
CA GLU A 339 -9.16 19.02 -3.31
C GLU A 339 -7.67 19.31 -3.49
N VAL A 340 -6.81 18.29 -3.64
CA VAL A 340 -5.39 18.47 -3.96
C VAL A 340 -5.20 19.32 -5.23
N PHE A 341 -5.93 18.99 -6.30
CA PHE A 341 -5.85 19.76 -7.56
C PHE A 341 -6.39 21.18 -7.39
N MET A 342 -7.50 21.36 -6.67
CA MET A 342 -8.09 22.67 -6.39
C MET A 342 -7.13 23.56 -5.59
N GLN A 343 -6.58 23.04 -4.49
CA GLN A 343 -5.61 23.75 -3.66
C GLN A 343 -4.35 24.09 -4.46
N ASN A 344 -3.85 23.18 -5.29
CA ASN A 344 -2.67 23.43 -6.11
C ASN A 344 -2.87 24.58 -7.11
N ARG A 345 -4.05 24.71 -7.73
CA ARG A 345 -4.36 25.81 -8.66
C ARG A 345 -4.37 27.19 -8.00
N GLN A 346 -4.59 27.24 -6.68
CA GLN A 346 -4.64 28.49 -5.91
C GLN A 346 -3.28 28.91 -5.35
N ARG A 347 -2.21 28.12 -5.55
CA ARG A 347 -0.87 28.45 -5.06
C ARG A 347 -0.23 29.56 -5.89
N LYS A 348 0.56 30.42 -5.22
CA LYS A 348 1.41 31.43 -5.88
C LYS A 348 2.34 30.80 -6.93
N GLU A 349 2.88 29.62 -6.61
CA GLU A 349 3.67 28.78 -7.52
C GLU A 349 2.99 27.41 -7.65
N ALA A 350 2.06 27.30 -8.61
CA ALA A 350 1.35 26.05 -8.88
C ALA A 350 2.28 25.02 -9.52
N VAL A 351 2.20 23.77 -9.05
CA VAL A 351 2.91 22.64 -9.69
C VAL A 351 2.10 22.19 -10.90
N PRO A 352 2.71 21.92 -12.07
CA PRO A 352 1.96 21.42 -13.23
C PRO A 352 1.16 20.15 -12.90
N GLU A 353 -0.10 20.09 -13.31
CA GLU A 353 -0.98 18.94 -12.98
C GLU A 353 -0.45 17.61 -13.53
N THR A 354 0.26 17.63 -14.67
CA THR A 354 0.95 16.46 -15.23
C THR A 354 1.96 15.86 -14.25
N VAL A 355 2.64 16.69 -13.46
CA VAL A 355 3.56 16.26 -12.40
C VAL A 355 2.78 15.66 -11.23
N ILE A 356 1.67 16.28 -10.81
CA ILE A 356 0.83 15.73 -9.73
C ILE A 356 0.27 14.36 -10.13
N HIS A 357 -0.23 14.20 -11.35
CA HIS A 357 -0.66 12.90 -11.88
C HIS A 357 0.49 11.88 -11.93
N ALA A 358 1.72 12.30 -12.26
CA ALA A 358 2.88 11.43 -12.23
C ALA A 358 3.27 11.00 -10.80
N LEU A 359 3.15 11.90 -9.83
CA LEU A 359 3.36 11.59 -8.41
C LEU A 359 2.27 10.65 -7.88
N LEU A 360 1.01 10.88 -8.26
CA LEU A 360 -0.13 10.05 -7.87
C LEU A 360 0.02 8.61 -8.37
N ARG A 361 0.55 8.40 -9.58
CA ARG A 361 0.88 7.05 -10.11
C ARG A 361 1.96 6.33 -9.32
N LYS A 362 2.83 7.06 -8.63
CA LYS A 362 3.94 6.52 -7.83
C LYS A 362 3.65 6.55 -6.33
N LEU A 363 2.44 6.98 -5.94
CA LEU A 363 2.08 7.18 -4.55
C LEU A 363 2.06 5.84 -3.81
N GLU A 364 2.94 5.73 -2.83
CA GLU A 364 3.03 4.63 -1.88
C GLU A 364 2.83 5.23 -0.49
N PRO A 365 1.60 5.18 0.08
CA PRO A 365 1.36 5.63 1.44
C PRO A 365 2.30 4.92 2.43
N PRO A 366 2.79 5.61 3.47
CA PRO A 366 3.67 4.99 4.44
C PRO A 366 2.97 3.94 5.28
N ASP A 367 3.72 2.95 5.76
CA ASP A 367 3.23 1.91 6.65
C ASP A 367 4.11 1.74 7.91
N LEU A 368 3.64 0.93 8.86
CA LEU A 368 4.25 0.73 10.17
C LEU A 368 5.69 0.18 10.11
N ARG A 369 6.14 -0.30 8.94
CA ARG A 369 7.48 -0.83 8.76
C ARG A 369 8.52 0.26 8.52
N GLU A 370 8.10 1.50 8.28
CA GLU A 370 9.02 2.56 7.89
C GLU A 370 9.54 3.38 9.07
N ALA A 371 8.70 3.62 10.08
CA ALA A 371 9.02 4.54 11.17
C ALA A 371 8.42 4.10 12.51
N HIS A 372 8.95 4.68 13.58
CA HIS A 372 8.45 4.44 14.94
C HIS A 372 6.96 4.82 15.03
N GLN A 373 6.55 5.88 14.35
CA GLN A 373 5.14 6.23 14.26
C GLN A 373 4.75 6.65 12.84
N VAL A 374 3.54 6.28 12.42
CA VAL A 374 2.90 6.81 11.21
C VAL A 374 1.57 7.45 11.59
N THR A 375 1.35 8.69 11.18
CA THR A 375 0.11 9.43 11.39
C THR A 375 -0.53 9.71 10.03
N PHE A 376 -1.77 9.28 9.86
CA PHE A 376 -2.57 9.56 8.67
C PHE A 376 -3.50 10.75 8.92
N VAL A 377 -3.37 11.79 8.09
CA VAL A 377 -4.25 12.96 8.05
C VAL A 377 -5.06 12.84 6.77
N VAL A 378 -6.19 12.17 6.89
CA VAL A 378 -7.09 11.80 5.78
C VAL A 378 -8.52 12.27 6.08
N PRO A 379 -9.38 12.48 5.07
CA PRO A 379 -10.78 12.79 5.29
C PRO A 379 -11.41 11.78 6.23
N LYS A 380 -12.17 12.27 7.22
CA LYS A 380 -12.94 11.40 8.11
C LYS A 380 -13.94 10.62 7.26
N THR A 381 -13.96 9.31 7.42
CA THR A 381 -15.07 8.49 6.96
C THR A 381 -16.32 8.90 7.73
N SER A 382 -17.37 9.32 7.03
CA SER A 382 -18.72 9.18 7.58
C SER A 382 -18.92 7.70 7.84
N GLU A 383 -18.97 7.31 9.11
CA GLU A 383 -19.23 5.93 9.52
C GLU A 383 -20.52 5.44 8.86
N THR A 384 -20.38 4.64 7.81
CA THR A 384 -21.40 3.67 7.44
C THR A 384 -21.05 2.42 8.24
N GLY A 385 -21.78 2.23 9.35
CA GLY A 385 -21.57 1.14 10.31
C GLY A 385 -21.89 -0.26 9.80
#